data_AF-A0A7V8VND5-F1
#
_entry.id   AF-A0A7V8VND5-F1
#
_cell.length_a   1.000
_cell.length_b   1.000
_cell.length_c   1.000
_cell.angle_alpha   90.00
_cell.angle_beta   90.00
_cell.angle_gamma   90.00
#
_symmetry.space_group_name_H-M   'P 1'
#
loop_
_entity.id
_entity.type
_entity.pdbx_description
1 polymer ?
#
loop_
_entity_poly.entity_id
_entity_poly.type
_entity_poly.pdbx_seq_one_letter_code
_entity_poly.pdbx_strand_id
1 'polypeptide(L)'
;MNNKIIAVIVSILALATTVFGQSRSRFGNLSTRGFVGTGDFVLIAGSIIVGSELKTVIVRALGPSLGNFGLFGTLQDPVLEIYDSNGGLIASNDDWRDDPYAYQVQAYGLAPSYDSESAIYDVVPPGNYTVIVRGYRESVGLALVEIYDPAP
;
A
#
# COMPACT_ATOMS: atom_id res chain seq x y z
N MET A 1 34.73 8.67 72.14
CA MET A 1 33.55 8.19 71.38
C MET A 1 33.75 8.65 69.94
N ASN A 2 34.16 7.73 69.07
CA ASN A 2 34.56 8.01 67.69
C ASN A 2 33.39 7.73 66.73
N ASN A 3 32.75 8.76 66.18
CA ASN A 3 31.81 8.58 65.08
C ASN A 3 32.53 8.81 63.75
N LYS A 4 32.93 7.71 63.09
CA LYS A 4 33.34 7.75 61.69
C LYS A 4 32.09 7.71 60.83
N ILE A 5 31.77 8.82 60.17
CA ILE A 5 30.75 8.84 59.12
C ILE A 5 31.35 8.13 57.91
N ILE A 6 30.74 7.01 57.51
CA ILE A 6 31.04 6.31 56.26
C ILE A 6 30.11 6.91 55.21
N ALA A 7 30.65 7.67 54.26
CA ALA A 7 29.89 8.15 53.11
C ALA A 7 29.63 6.96 52.17
N VAL A 8 28.36 6.62 51.96
CA VAL A 8 27.95 5.67 50.92
C VAL A 8 27.71 6.47 49.65
N ILE A 9 28.64 6.40 48.70
CA ILE A 9 28.44 6.95 47.36
C ILE A 9 27.69 5.90 46.55
N VAL A 10 26.41 6.14 46.31
CA VAL A 10 25.61 5.35 45.37
C VAL A 10 25.74 5.99 43.99
N SER A 11 26.60 5.44 43.14
CA SER A 11 26.67 5.82 41.73
C SER A 11 25.66 4.98 40.93
N ILE A 12 24.50 5.56 40.63
CA ILE A 12 23.58 5.01 39.62
C ILE A 12 23.96 5.63 38.28
N LEU A 13 24.54 4.83 37.38
CA LEU A 13 24.65 5.20 35.97
C LEU A 13 23.29 4.97 35.32
N ALA A 14 22.47 6.02 35.22
CA ALA A 14 21.29 5.98 34.37
C ALA A 14 21.78 6.09 32.92
N LEU A 15 21.85 4.95 32.21
CA LEU A 15 21.97 4.97 30.76
C LEU A 15 20.62 5.43 30.21
N ALA A 16 20.46 6.75 30.05
CA ALA A 16 19.33 7.32 29.35
C ALA A 16 19.50 7.01 27.86
N THR A 17 19.00 5.85 27.42
CA THR A 17 18.82 5.58 26.00
C THR A 17 17.78 6.59 25.51
N THR A 18 18.25 7.70 24.94
CA THR A 18 17.38 8.60 24.20
C THR A 18 16.91 7.81 22.99
N VAL A 19 15.71 7.25 23.08
CA VAL A 19 15.03 6.73 21.90
C VAL A 19 14.69 7.97 21.09
N PHE A 20 15.52 8.31 20.11
CA PHE A 20 15.07 9.18 19.04
C PHE A 20 13.98 8.40 18.33
N GLY A 21 12.74 8.58 18.77
CA GLY A 21 11.58 8.21 17.99
C GLY A 21 11.67 9.02 16.71
N GLN A 22 12.33 8.46 15.70
CA GLN A 22 12.31 9.03 14.37
C GLN A 22 10.85 8.94 13.96
N SER A 23 10.10 10.03 14.14
CA SER A 23 8.77 10.17 13.55
C SER A 23 9.00 10.22 12.06
N ARG A 24 9.10 9.04 11.45
CA ARG A 24 9.13 8.88 10.00
C ARG A 24 7.72 9.22 9.56
N SER A 25 7.57 10.41 9.00
CA SER A 25 6.37 10.74 8.25
C SER A 25 6.30 9.76 7.09
N ARG A 26 5.25 8.94 7.07
CA ARG A 26 4.89 8.10 5.94
C ARG A 26 3.59 8.61 5.35
N PHE A 27 3.36 8.29 4.09
CA PHE A 27 2.05 8.46 3.49
C PHE A 27 1.24 7.17 3.71
N GLY A 28 0.03 7.26 4.26
CA GLY A 28 -0.80 6.07 4.49
C GLY A 28 -1.48 5.56 3.23
N ASN A 29 -1.78 6.43 2.26
CA ASN A 29 -2.50 6.08 1.04
C ASN A 29 -2.29 7.10 -0.09
N LEU A 30 -1.86 6.65 -1.27
CA LEU A 30 -1.97 7.39 -2.55
C LEU A 30 -3.26 7.01 -3.26
N SER A 31 -3.97 7.99 -3.81
CA SER A 31 -5.22 7.76 -4.56
C SER A 31 -5.24 8.64 -5.82
N THR A 32 -5.38 8.02 -6.99
CA THR A 32 -5.40 8.71 -8.29
C THR A 32 -6.58 8.23 -9.13
N ARG A 33 -7.41 9.15 -9.60
CA ARG A 33 -8.53 8.85 -10.50
C ARG A 33 -8.18 9.28 -11.92
N GLY A 34 -8.43 8.41 -12.89
CA GLY A 34 -8.18 8.70 -14.30
C GLY A 34 -9.06 7.88 -15.22
N PHE A 35 -9.09 8.27 -16.50
CA PHE A 35 -9.74 7.50 -17.54
C PHE A 35 -8.76 6.45 -18.08
N VAL A 36 -9.20 5.20 -18.10
CA VAL A 36 -8.48 4.06 -18.70
C VAL A 36 -9.05 3.85 -20.09
N GLY A 37 -8.16 3.82 -21.08
CA GLY A 37 -8.43 3.48 -22.47
C GLY A 37 -7.88 2.10 -22.85
N THR A 38 -7.56 1.93 -24.13
CA THR A 38 -7.00 0.69 -24.68
C THR A 38 -5.50 0.82 -24.97
N GLY A 39 -4.82 -0.29 -25.24
CA GLY A 39 -3.37 -0.30 -25.52
C GLY A 39 -2.57 0.34 -24.38
N ASP A 40 -1.76 1.34 -24.72
CA ASP A 40 -0.90 2.06 -23.76
C ASP A 40 -1.64 3.16 -22.98
N PHE A 41 -2.93 3.41 -23.27
CA PHE A 41 -3.75 4.37 -22.53
C PHE A 41 -4.23 3.78 -21.20
N VAL A 42 -3.29 3.43 -20.33
CA VAL A 42 -3.54 2.85 -19.01
C VAL A 42 -3.43 3.90 -17.91
N LEU A 43 -4.04 3.62 -16.75
CA LEU A 43 -3.82 4.44 -15.55
C LEU A 43 -2.60 3.91 -14.80
N ILE A 44 -1.68 4.80 -14.43
CA ILE A 44 -0.43 4.44 -13.76
C ILE A 44 -0.35 5.13 -12.40
N ALA A 45 0.03 4.37 -11.37
CA ALA A 45 0.45 4.91 -10.08
C ALA A 45 1.87 4.40 -9.74
N GLY A 46 2.84 5.31 -9.78
CA GLY A 46 4.20 5.01 -9.35
C GLY A 46 4.36 5.12 -7.84
N SER A 47 5.13 4.21 -7.25
CA SER A 47 5.50 4.28 -5.83
C SER A 47 6.98 3.96 -5.63
N ILE A 48 7.58 4.61 -4.63
CA ILE A 48 8.96 4.35 -4.21
C ILE A 48 8.91 3.96 -2.74
N ILE A 49 9.31 2.74 -2.45
CA ILE A 49 9.41 2.22 -1.09
C ILE A 49 10.85 2.37 -0.64
N VAL A 50 11.07 3.19 0.38
CA VAL A 50 12.39 3.48 0.95
C VAL A 50 12.57 2.77 2.29
N GLY A 51 13.81 2.48 2.65
CA GLY A 51 14.17 1.81 3.89
C GLY A 51 15.05 0.59 3.64
N SER A 52 15.12 -0.30 4.62
CA SER A 52 15.94 -1.51 4.59
C SER A 52 15.15 -2.79 4.84
N GLU A 53 13.87 -2.68 5.18
CA GLU A 53 13.01 -3.80 5.55
C GLU A 53 11.95 -4.03 4.47
N LEU A 54 11.43 -5.26 4.42
CA LEU A 54 10.26 -5.58 3.61
C LEU A 54 9.06 -4.75 4.08
N LYS A 55 8.19 -4.42 3.14
CA LYS A 55 7.07 -3.53 3.35
C LYS A 55 5.79 -4.19 2.85
N THR A 56 4.79 -4.27 3.71
CA THR A 56 3.43 -4.61 3.29
C THR A 56 2.84 -3.47 2.50
N VAL A 57 2.26 -3.79 1.35
CA VAL A 57 1.49 -2.87 0.51
C VAL A 57 0.15 -3.48 0.15
N ILE A 58 -0.87 -2.64 0.05
CA ILE A 58 -2.16 -3.02 -0.52
C ILE A 58 -2.45 -2.08 -1.67
N VAL A 59 -2.69 -2.64 -2.84
CA VAL A 59 -3.00 -1.88 -4.05
C VAL A 59 -4.40 -2.26 -4.50
N ARG A 60 -5.22 -1.27 -4.89
CA ARG A 60 -6.58 -1.51 -5.38
C ARG A 60 -6.85 -0.73 -6.65
N ALA A 61 -7.65 -1.31 -7.52
CA ALA A 61 -8.27 -0.61 -8.64
C ALA A 61 -9.79 -0.69 -8.51
N LEU A 62 -10.42 0.48 -8.32
CA LEU A 62 -11.85 0.62 -8.15
C LEU A 62 -12.48 1.21 -9.41
N GLY A 63 -13.60 0.62 -9.82
CA GLY A 63 -14.32 0.96 -11.03
C GLY A 63 -15.80 1.05 -10.75
N PRO A 64 -16.52 -0.08 -10.63
CA PRO A 64 -17.92 -0.10 -10.20
C PRO A 64 -18.17 0.64 -8.86
N SER A 65 -17.26 0.57 -7.88
CA SER A 65 -17.39 1.28 -6.60
C SER A 65 -17.51 2.79 -6.75
N LEU A 66 -16.99 3.37 -7.83
CA LEU A 66 -17.13 4.79 -8.11
C LEU A 66 -18.59 5.20 -8.41
N GLY A 67 -19.41 4.27 -8.88
CA GLY A 67 -20.85 4.49 -9.10
C GLY A 67 -21.60 4.82 -7.81
N ASN A 68 -21.16 4.28 -6.67
CA ASN A 68 -21.74 4.58 -5.36
C ASN A 68 -21.54 6.06 -4.94
N PHE A 69 -20.61 6.76 -5.60
CA PHE A 69 -20.34 8.19 -5.41
C PHE A 69 -20.93 9.06 -6.52
N GLY A 70 -21.83 8.51 -7.34
CA GLY A 70 -22.51 9.24 -8.41
C GLY A 70 -21.66 9.47 -9.66
N LEU A 71 -20.57 8.72 -9.83
CA LEU A 71 -19.75 8.76 -11.04
C LEU A 71 -20.32 7.80 -12.09
N PHE A 72 -20.34 8.25 -13.34
CA PHE A 72 -20.83 7.49 -14.49
C PHE A 72 -19.69 7.19 -15.46
N GLY A 73 -19.88 6.19 -16.32
CA GLY A 73 -18.85 5.78 -17.28
C GLY A 73 -17.60 5.19 -16.60
N THR A 74 -17.80 4.48 -15.50
CA THR A 74 -16.72 3.85 -14.74
C THR A 74 -16.24 2.57 -15.43
N LEU A 75 -14.97 2.26 -15.26
CA LEU A 75 -14.38 1.02 -15.75
C LEU A 75 -15.04 -0.15 -15.01
N GLN A 76 -15.74 -1.04 -15.72
CA GLN A 76 -16.56 -2.07 -15.05
C GLN A 76 -15.75 -3.23 -14.48
N ASP A 77 -14.58 -3.48 -15.06
CA ASP A 77 -13.75 -4.64 -14.81
C ASP A 77 -12.27 -4.21 -14.88
N PRO A 78 -11.77 -3.50 -13.83
CA PRO A 78 -10.38 -3.08 -13.75
C PRO A 78 -9.46 -4.28 -13.47
N VAL A 79 -8.40 -4.41 -14.27
CA VAL A 79 -7.26 -5.31 -14.04
C VAL A 79 -6.10 -4.51 -13.47
N LEU A 80 -5.49 -5.02 -12.40
CA LEU A 80 -4.38 -4.44 -11.68
C LEU A 80 -3.10 -5.24 -11.89
N GLU A 81 -2.01 -4.56 -12.25
CA GLU A 81 -0.67 -5.16 -12.41
C GLU A 81 0.37 -4.34 -11.62
N ILE A 82 1.35 -5.02 -11.01
CA ILE A 82 2.46 -4.40 -10.29
C ILE A 82 3.78 -4.86 -10.94
N TYR A 83 4.60 -3.89 -11.34
CA TYR A 83 5.91 -4.13 -11.94
C TYR A 83 7.04 -3.59 -11.07
N ASP A 84 8.18 -4.29 -11.06
CA ASP A 84 9.42 -3.81 -10.46
C ASP A 84 10.20 -2.86 -11.39
N SER A 85 11.35 -2.35 -10.91
CA SER A 85 12.21 -1.43 -11.66
C SER A 85 12.84 -2.06 -12.92
N ASN A 86 12.87 -3.38 -13.04
CA ASN A 86 13.39 -4.09 -14.20
C ASN A 86 12.29 -4.40 -15.24
N GLY A 87 11.04 -3.98 -14.97
CA GLY A 87 9.88 -4.32 -15.79
C GLY A 87 9.37 -5.74 -15.57
N GLY A 88 9.80 -6.42 -14.50
CA GLY A 88 9.29 -7.73 -14.12
C GLY A 88 7.91 -7.61 -13.47
N LEU A 89 6.95 -8.43 -13.91
CA LEU A 89 5.63 -8.53 -13.28
C LEU A 89 5.77 -9.22 -11.92
N ILE A 90 5.35 -8.52 -10.87
CA ILE A 90 5.35 -9.01 -9.49
C ILE A 90 4.01 -9.67 -9.14
N ALA A 91 2.92 -8.97 -9.46
CA ALA A 91 1.57 -9.44 -9.16
C ALA A 91 0.56 -8.89 -10.18
N SER A 92 -0.50 -9.65 -10.41
CA SER A 92 -1.61 -9.33 -11.30
C SER A 92 -2.90 -9.83 -10.66
N ASN A 93 -3.98 -9.07 -10.79
CA ASN A 93 -5.30 -9.43 -10.31
C ASN A 93 -6.35 -8.76 -11.20
N ASP A 94 -7.42 -9.46 -11.55
CA ASP A 94 -8.61 -8.94 -12.25
C ASP A 94 -9.89 -9.06 -11.40
N ASP A 95 -9.98 -10.06 -10.52
CA ASP A 95 -11.06 -10.22 -9.53
C ASP A 95 -10.49 -10.37 -8.10
N TRP A 96 -10.74 -9.38 -7.22
CA TRP A 96 -10.03 -9.31 -5.93
C TRP A 96 -10.31 -10.50 -5.00
N ARG A 97 -11.47 -11.15 -5.12
CA ARG A 97 -11.84 -12.30 -4.29
C ARG A 97 -11.14 -13.59 -4.69
N ASP A 98 -10.67 -13.66 -5.94
CA ASP A 98 -9.96 -14.83 -6.45
C ASP A 98 -8.49 -14.84 -6.01
N ASP A 99 -8.02 -13.73 -5.43
CA ASP A 99 -6.70 -13.64 -4.81
C ASP A 99 -6.59 -14.53 -3.57
N PRO A 100 -5.57 -15.40 -3.45
CA PRO A 100 -5.33 -16.19 -2.24
C PRO A 100 -5.16 -15.34 -0.97
N TYR A 101 -4.78 -14.07 -1.11
CA TYR A 101 -4.58 -13.10 -0.03
C TYR A 101 -5.71 -12.07 0.09
N ALA A 102 -6.86 -12.27 -0.56
CA ALA A 102 -8.04 -11.42 -0.44
C ALA A 102 -8.47 -11.19 1.03
N TYR A 103 -8.26 -12.19 1.88
CA TYR A 103 -8.54 -12.09 3.32
C TYR A 103 -7.68 -11.04 4.03
N GLN A 104 -6.45 -10.76 3.57
CA GLN A 104 -5.62 -9.68 4.10
C GLN A 104 -6.21 -8.33 3.72
N VAL A 105 -6.61 -8.14 2.45
CA VAL A 105 -7.28 -6.91 1.99
C VAL A 105 -8.52 -6.61 2.83
N GLN A 106 -9.31 -7.64 3.17
CA GLN A 106 -10.45 -7.54 4.08
C GLN A 106 -10.04 -7.19 5.52
N ALA A 107 -8.99 -7.82 6.04
CA ALA A 107 -8.51 -7.59 7.40
C ALA A 107 -8.11 -6.12 7.66
N TYR A 108 -7.60 -5.43 6.64
CA TYR A 108 -7.30 -4.00 6.71
C TYR A 108 -8.52 -3.08 6.46
N GLY A 109 -9.72 -3.64 6.23
CA GLY A 109 -10.92 -2.86 5.91
C GLY A 109 -10.88 -2.24 4.51
N LEU A 110 -10.07 -2.80 3.61
CA LEU A 110 -9.83 -2.30 2.26
C LEU A 110 -10.47 -3.19 1.18
N ALA A 111 -11.44 -4.03 1.53
CA ALA A 111 -12.16 -4.81 0.53
C ALA A 111 -12.83 -3.90 -0.51
N PRO A 112 -12.64 -4.12 -1.82
CA PRO A 112 -13.50 -3.55 -2.85
C PRO A 112 -14.97 -3.94 -2.65
N SER A 113 -15.90 -3.12 -3.14
CA SER A 113 -17.34 -3.38 -2.93
C SER A 113 -17.91 -4.36 -3.94
N TYR A 114 -17.26 -4.48 -5.10
CA TYR A 114 -17.67 -5.36 -6.19
C TYR A 114 -16.59 -6.39 -6.46
N ASP A 115 -17.00 -7.62 -6.76
CA ASP A 115 -16.07 -8.75 -6.93
C ASP A 115 -15.20 -8.59 -8.17
N SER A 116 -15.71 -7.89 -9.20
CA SER A 116 -14.99 -7.54 -10.44
C SER A 116 -13.98 -6.39 -10.31
N GLU A 117 -13.74 -5.91 -9.09
CA GLU A 117 -12.68 -4.95 -8.83
C GLU A 117 -11.40 -5.68 -8.44
N SER A 118 -10.25 -5.05 -8.64
CA SER A 118 -8.97 -5.67 -8.33
C SER A 118 -8.39 -5.16 -7.02
N ALA A 119 -7.78 -6.08 -6.26
CA ALA A 119 -6.95 -5.72 -5.12
C ALA A 119 -5.83 -6.74 -4.92
N ILE A 120 -4.64 -6.25 -4.59
CA ILE A 120 -3.45 -7.06 -4.31
C ILE A 120 -2.95 -6.69 -2.93
N TYR A 121 -2.72 -7.71 -2.09
CA TYR A 121 -1.90 -7.62 -0.89
C TYR A 121 -0.53 -8.21 -1.21
N ASP A 122 0.55 -7.49 -0.92
CA ASP A 122 1.90 -8.00 -1.15
C ASP A 122 2.90 -7.50 -0.09
N VAL A 123 4.02 -8.21 0.04
CA VAL A 123 5.15 -7.87 0.90
C VAL A 123 6.38 -7.71 0.02
N VAL A 124 6.77 -6.47 -0.22
CA VAL A 124 7.79 -6.12 -1.21
C VAL A 124 9.04 -5.50 -0.56
N PRO A 125 10.24 -5.70 -1.12
CA PRO A 125 11.44 -5.01 -0.64
C PRO A 125 11.39 -3.50 -0.94
N PRO A 126 12.30 -2.71 -0.36
CA PRO A 126 12.53 -1.34 -0.80
C PRO A 126 12.89 -1.31 -2.30
N GLY A 127 12.27 -0.42 -3.06
CA GLY A 127 12.39 -0.38 -4.52
C GLY A 127 11.41 0.58 -5.18
N ASN A 128 11.53 0.68 -6.51
CA ASN A 128 10.62 1.44 -7.35
C ASN A 128 9.60 0.48 -7.96
N TYR A 129 8.33 0.85 -7.87
CA TYR A 129 7.22 0.05 -8.34
C TYR A 129 6.32 0.87 -9.26
N THR A 130 5.86 0.23 -10.33
CA THR A 130 4.86 0.79 -11.25
C THR A 130 3.59 -0.03 -11.14
N VAL A 131 2.52 0.59 -10.67
CA VAL A 131 1.18 0.01 -10.70
C VAL A 131 0.49 0.44 -11.99
N ILE A 132 -0.07 -0.53 -12.71
CA ILE A 132 -0.85 -0.30 -13.92
C ILE A 132 -2.28 -0.78 -13.68
N VAL A 133 -3.24 0.06 -14.08
CA VAL A 133 -4.65 -0.30 -14.18
C VAL A 133 -5.08 -0.23 -15.65
N ARG A 134 -5.58 -1.36 -16.15
CA ARG A 134 -6.14 -1.51 -17.49
C ARG A 134 -7.55 -2.11 -17.40
N GLY A 135 -8.33 -2.03 -18.47
CA GLY A 135 -9.63 -2.70 -18.52
C GLY A 135 -9.51 -4.13 -19.00
N TYR A 136 -10.24 -5.05 -18.36
CA TYR A 136 -10.38 -6.42 -18.84
C TYR A 136 -10.93 -6.41 -20.26
N ARG A 137 -10.31 -7.20 -21.14
CA ARG A 137 -10.66 -7.31 -22.57
C ARG A 137 -10.82 -5.95 -23.28
N GLU A 138 -9.89 -5.02 -23.00
CA GLU A 138 -9.85 -3.68 -23.60
C GLU A 138 -11.08 -2.82 -23.27
N SER A 139 -11.74 -3.07 -22.15
CA SER A 139 -12.75 -2.16 -21.62
C SER A 139 -12.14 -0.81 -21.22
N VAL A 140 -12.97 0.22 -21.22
CA VAL A 140 -12.55 1.61 -20.96
C VAL A 140 -13.46 2.25 -19.94
N GLY A 141 -12.97 3.26 -19.23
CA GLY A 141 -13.78 4.02 -18.29
C GLY A 141 -12.98 4.69 -17.19
N LEU A 142 -13.70 5.40 -16.31
CA LEU A 142 -13.11 6.01 -15.12
C LEU A 142 -12.76 4.94 -14.09
N ALA A 143 -11.51 4.95 -13.63
CA ALA A 143 -11.03 4.10 -12.55
C ALA A 143 -10.31 4.94 -11.49
N LEU A 144 -10.23 4.39 -10.27
CA LEU A 144 -9.45 4.91 -9.16
C LEU A 144 -8.41 3.86 -8.79
N VAL A 145 -7.13 4.22 -8.85
CA VAL A 145 -6.03 3.40 -8.34
C VAL A 145 -5.60 3.92 -6.98
N GLU A 146 -5.41 3.00 -6.04
CA GLU A 146 -4.99 3.31 -4.68
C GLU A 146 -3.80 2.44 -4.25
N ILE A 147 -2.83 3.04 -3.56
CA ILE A 147 -1.68 2.34 -2.96
C ILE A 147 -1.65 2.68 -1.47
N TYR A 148 -1.76 1.67 -0.62
CA TYR A 148 -1.74 1.81 0.83
C TYR A 148 -0.43 1.29 1.42
N ASP A 149 0.11 2.06 2.37
CA ASP A 149 1.12 1.64 3.34
C ASP A 149 0.38 1.45 4.67
N PRO A 150 -0.23 0.27 4.89
CA PRO A 150 -0.87 -0.02 6.16
C PRO A 150 0.17 0.03 7.28
N ALA A 151 -0.22 0.56 8.43
CA ALA A 151 0.66 0.55 9.59
C ALA A 151 1.17 -0.86 9.90
N PRO A 152 2.46 -1.03 10.28
CA PRO A 152 2.87 -2.26 10.93
C PRO A 152 2.16 -2.42 12.27
#